data_AF-A0A4R5YFV5-F1
#
_entry.id   AF-A0A4R5YFV5-F1
#
_cell.length_a   1.000
_cell.length_b   1.000
_cell.length_c   1.000
_cell.angle_alpha   90.00
_cell.angle_beta   90.00
_cell.angle_gamma   90.00
#
_symmetry.space_group_name_H-M   'P 1'
#
loop_
_entity.id
_entity.type
_entity.pdbx_description
1 polymer ?
#
loop_
_entity_poly.entity_id
_entity_poly.type
_entity_poly.pdbx_seq_one_letter_code
_entity_poly.pdbx_strand_id
1 'polypeptide(L)'
;MIDTIIDFLRLVLEVFGLLATVDSSMSGSTLAVALLALAVLTLALLATAVHAATRGSAPHPTRRIELTAPLAQSDPDAAGHVRRRGPGQVTAAA
;
A
#
# COMPACT_ATOMS: atom_id res chain seq x y z
N MET A 1 7.76 30.76 14.87
CA MET A 1 7.48 29.81 13.77
C MET A 1 8.75 29.10 13.32
N ILE A 2 9.90 29.79 13.25
CA ILE A 2 11.18 29.13 12.98
C ILE A 2 11.63 28.25 14.15
N ASP A 3 11.38 28.68 15.38
CA ASP A 3 11.73 27.93 16.59
C ASP A 3 10.97 26.61 16.70
N THR A 4 9.67 26.62 16.39
CA THR A 4 8.84 25.41 16.33
C THR A 4 9.29 24.42 15.25
N ILE A 5 9.85 24.90 14.13
CA ILE A 5 10.41 24.04 13.09
C ILE A 5 11.73 23.43 13.58
N ILE A 6 12.58 24.21 14.25
CA ILE A 6 13.85 23.74 14.81
C ILE A 6 13.59 22.68 15.88
N ASP A 7 12.63 22.90 16.77
CA ASP A 7 12.27 21.95 17.83
C ASP A 7 11.71 20.64 17.25
N PHE A 8 10.87 20.73 16.22
CA PHE A 8 10.36 19.56 15.51
C PHE A 8 11.49 18.77 14.84
N LEU A 9 12.42 19.44 14.16
CA LEU A 9 13.57 18.78 13.52
C LEU A 9 14.49 18.13 14.56
N ARG A 10 14.70 18.78 15.72
CA ARG A 10 15.47 18.20 16.83
C ARG A 10 14.79 16.95 17.38
N LEU A 11 13.48 16.99 17.63
CA LEU A 11 12.71 15.83 18.07
C LEU A 11 12.83 14.68 17.07
N VAL A 12 12.71 14.96 15.77
CA VAL A 12 12.87 13.96 14.72
C VAL A 12 14.28 13.35 14.78
N LEU A 13 15.34 14.16 14.83
CA LEU A 13 16.71 13.65 14.92
C LEU A 13 16.98 12.84 16.20
N GLU A 14 16.39 13.23 17.32
CA GLU A 14 16.51 12.54 18.60
C GLU A 14 15.79 11.18 18.59
N VAL A 15 14.58 11.11 18.02
CA VAL A 15 13.84 9.85 17.80
C VAL A 15 14.60 8.89 16.88
N PHE A 16 15.29 9.42 15.87
CA PHE A 16 16.17 8.63 15.00
C PHE A 16 17.52 8.27 15.65
N GLY A 17 17.78 8.72 16.89
CA GLY A 17 19.04 8.48 17.62
C GLY A 17 20.24 9.24 17.05
N LEU A 18 20.04 10.09 16.04
CA LEU A 18 21.10 10.81 15.33
C LEU A 18 21.77 11.86 16.20
N LEU A 19 21.03 12.44 17.15
CA LEU A 19 21.57 13.42 18.10
C LEU A 19 22.46 12.77 19.18
N ALA A 20 22.20 11.50 19.54
CA ALA A 20 22.90 10.79 20.61
C ALA A 20 24.20 10.09 20.14
N THR A 21 24.39 9.92 18.83
CA THR A 21 25.55 9.22 18.24
C THR A 21 26.72 10.12 17.86
N VAL A 22 26.55 11.45 17.92
CA VAL A 22 27.63 12.39 17.62
C VAL A 22 28.51 12.54 18.86
N ASP A 23 29.41 11.58 19.05
CA ASP A 23 30.48 11.71 20.03
C ASP A 23 31.36 12.92 19.67
N SER A 24 31.72 13.73 20.66
CA SER A 24 32.56 14.93 20.47
C SER A 24 33.98 14.57 20.02
N SER A 25 34.39 13.31 20.18
CA SER A 25 35.65 12.77 19.68
C SER A 25 35.59 12.15 18.29
N MET A 26 34.43 12.15 17.61
CA MET A 26 34.33 11.68 16.22
C MET A 26 35.15 12.59 15.30
N SER A 27 36.12 12.01 14.59
CA SER A 27 36.84 12.74 13.55
C SER A 27 35.89 13.12 12.40
N GLY A 28 36.14 14.24 11.71
CA GLY A 28 35.27 14.67 10.60
C GLY A 28 35.06 13.60 9.51
N SER A 29 36.02 12.68 9.36
CA SER A 29 35.93 11.52 8.46
C SER A 29 34.88 10.50 8.90
N THR A 30 34.74 10.20 10.20
CA THR A 30 33.76 9.21 10.68
C THR A 30 32.35 9.77 10.59
N LEU A 31 32.17 11.07 10.86
CA LEU A 31 30.92 11.77 10.62
C LEU A 31 30.52 11.73 9.13
N ALA A 32 31.46 12.01 8.22
CA ALA A 32 31.20 11.96 6.78
C ALA A 32 30.77 10.57 6.31
N VAL A 33 31.42 9.51 6.81
CA VAL A 33 31.06 8.12 6.51
C VAL A 33 29.68 7.77 7.06
N ALA A 34 29.35 8.19 8.29
CA ALA A 34 28.03 7.97 8.88
C ALA A 34 26.92 8.66 8.08
N LEU A 35 27.13 9.91 7.67
CA LEU A 35 26.19 10.66 6.82
C LEU A 35 26.04 10.01 5.44
N LEU A 36 27.14 9.53 4.84
CA LEU A 36 27.08 8.82 3.57
C LEU A 36 26.29 7.52 3.70
N ALA A 37 26.54 6.72 4.75
CA ALA A 37 25.80 5.49 5.02
C ALA A 37 24.30 5.76 5.22
N LEU A 38 23.95 6.82 5.95
CA LEU A 38 22.56 7.24 6.14
C LEU A 38 21.91 7.67 4.82
N ALA A 39 22.63 8.42 3.98
CA ALA A 39 22.14 8.81 2.65
C ALA A 39 21.90 7.60 1.74
N VAL A 40 22.79 6.61 1.77
CA VAL A 40 22.62 5.35 1.01
C VAL A 40 21.42 4.57 1.52
N LEU A 41 21.24 4.45 2.85
CA LEU A 41 20.10 3.75 3.45
C LEU A 41 18.77 4.42 3.09
N THR A 42 18.69 5.75 3.16
CA THR A 42 17.47 6.49 2.81
C THR A 42 17.12 6.34 1.32
N LEU A 43 18.10 6.39 0.42
CA LEU A 43 17.92 6.13 -1.00
C LEU A 43 17.43 4.69 -1.26
N ALA A 44 18.00 3.70 -0.58
CA ALA A 44 17.58 2.30 -0.70
C ALA A 44 16.12 2.12 -0.26
N LEU A 45 15.74 2.69 0.89
CA LEU A 45 14.36 2.64 1.38
C LEU A 45 13.39 3.33 0.41
N LEU A 46 13.75 4.51 -0.10
CA LEU A 46 12.92 5.20 -1.08
C LEU A 46 12.74 4.37 -2.36
N ALA A 47 13.81 3.76 -2.87
CA ALA A 47 13.74 2.89 -4.04
C ALA A 47 12.82 1.69 -3.80
N THR A 48 12.90 1.06 -2.62
CA THR A 48 12.01 -0.06 -2.27
C THR A 48 10.55 0.37 -2.13
N ALA A 49 10.29 1.54 -1.55
CA ALA A 49 8.94 2.08 -1.40
C ALA A 49 8.31 2.41 -2.75
N VAL A 50 9.06 3.06 -3.65
CA VAL A 50 8.63 3.33 -5.03
C VAL A 50 8.36 2.04 -5.78
N HIS A 51 9.24 1.04 -5.66
CA HIS A 51 9.06 -0.26 -6.31
C HIS A 51 7.86 -1.05 -5.75
N ALA A 52 7.58 -0.93 -4.46
CA ALA A 52 6.38 -1.53 -3.87
C ALA A 52 5.10 -0.83 -4.37
N ALA A 53 5.13 0.51 -4.48
CA ALA A 53 4.00 1.29 -4.97
C ALA A 53 3.66 0.96 -6.44
N THR A 54 4.66 0.71 -7.29
CA THR A 54 4.43 0.33 -8.69
C THR A 54 3.91 -1.09 -8.88
N ARG A 55 4.07 -1.98 -7.89
CA ARG A 55 3.48 -3.33 -7.90
C ARG A 55 2.01 -3.34 -7.47
N GLY A 56 1.55 -2.29 -6.81
CA GLY A 56 0.14 -2.13 -6.47
C GLY A 56 -0.66 -1.74 -7.71
N SER A 57 -1.44 -2.69 -8.24
CA SER A 57 -2.38 -2.49 -9.34
C SER A 57 -1.77 -2.46 -10.75
N ALA A 58 -1.11 -3.55 -11.15
CA ALA A 58 -1.20 -3.92 -12.56
C ALA A 58 -2.69 -4.04 -12.92
N PRO A 59 -3.22 -3.28 -13.89
CA PRO A 59 -4.60 -3.41 -14.31
C PRO A 59 -4.83 -4.86 -14.70
N HIS A 60 -5.72 -5.55 -14.00
CA HIS A 60 -6.06 -6.92 -14.36
C HIS A 60 -6.50 -6.92 -15.83
N PRO A 61 -5.88 -7.73 -16.72
CA PRO A 61 -6.05 -7.61 -18.17
C PRO A 61 -7.51 -7.77 -18.64
N THR A 62 -8.38 -8.31 -17.79
CA THR A 62 -9.82 -8.52 -18.03
C THR A 62 -10.71 -7.39 -17.50
N ARG A 63 -10.18 -6.32 -16.88
CA ARG A 63 -10.98 -5.17 -16.40
C ARG A 63 -11.12 -4.02 -17.41
N ARG A 64 -10.86 -4.26 -18.69
CA ARG A 64 -11.42 -3.47 -19.80
C ARG A 64 -12.64 -4.19 -20.36
N ILE A 65 -13.67 -4.33 -19.54
CA ILE A 65 -15.01 -4.51 -20.08
C ILE A 65 -15.40 -3.09 -20.50
N GLU A 66 -15.39 -2.82 -21.80
CA GLU A 66 -16.04 -1.63 -22.33
C GLU A 66 -17.50 -1.70 -21.91
N LEU A 67 -17.86 -0.96 -20.84
CA LEU A 67 -19.22 -0.83 -20.31
C LEU A 67 -20.18 -0.13 -21.30
N THR A 68 -19.75 0.11 -22.53
CA THR A 68 -20.48 0.79 -23.59
C THR A 68 -21.54 -0.10 -24.23
N ALA A 69 -21.45 -1.42 -24.09
CA ALA A 69 -22.50 -2.35 -24.49
C ALA A 69 -23.29 -2.78 -23.25
N PRO A 70 -24.61 -2.51 -23.17
CA PRO A 70 -25.44 -3.11 -22.13
C PRO A 70 -25.29 -4.62 -22.22
N LEU A 71 -24.84 -5.28 -21.15
CA LEU A 71 -24.87 -6.74 -21.09
C LEU A 71 -26.34 -7.14 -21.27
N ALA A 72 -26.64 -7.81 -22.39
CA ALA A 72 -27.93 -8.45 -22.54
C ALA A 72 -28.04 -9.48 -21.42
N GLN A 73 -28.82 -9.16 -20.39
CA GLN A 73 -29.05 -10.07 -19.29
C GLN A 73 -29.74 -11.31 -19.89
N SER A 74 -29.15 -12.48 -19.68
CA SER A 74 -29.76 -13.74 -20.09
C SER A 74 -31.09 -13.92 -19.37
N ASP A 75 -32.13 -14.31 -20.11
CA ASP A 75 -33.44 -14.63 -19.55
C ASP A 75 -33.29 -15.80 -18.56
N PRO A 76 -33.55 -15.61 -17.25
CA PRO A 76 -33.40 -16.65 -16.25
C PRO A 76 -34.29 -17.88 -16.50
N ASP A 77 -35.32 -17.75 -17.35
CA ASP A 77 -36.23 -18.82 -17.73
C ASP A 77 -35.88 -19.51 -19.07
N ALA A 78 -34.79 -19.11 -19.73
CA ALA A 78 -34.38 -19.71 -21.01
C ALA A 78 -34.12 -21.22 -20.91
N ALA A 79 -34.50 -21.95 -21.97
CA ALA A 79 -34.32 -23.39 -22.06
C ALA A 79 -32.84 -23.77 -21.91
N GLY A 80 -32.53 -24.63 -20.94
CA GLY A 80 -31.16 -25.03 -20.61
C GLY A 80 -30.61 -24.39 -19.33
N HIS A 81 -31.30 -23.39 -18.75
CA HIS A 81 -30.95 -22.90 -17.42
C HIS A 81 -31.44 -23.83 -16.32
N VAL A 82 -30.53 -24.16 -15.40
CA VAL A 82 -30.82 -25.02 -14.25
C VAL A 82 -31.81 -24.28 -13.34
N ARG A 83 -33.08 -24.69 -13.38
CA ARG A 83 -34.08 -24.23 -12.41
C ARG A 83 -33.68 -24.75 -11.03
N ARG A 84 -33.28 -23.82 -10.14
CA ARG A 84 -33.02 -24.15 -8.73
C ARG A 84 -34.35 -24.60 -8.11
N ARG A 85 -34.54 -25.90 -7.91
CA ARG A 85 -35.69 -26.41 -7.14
C ARG A 85 -35.50 -25.95 -5.70
N GLY A 86 -36.34 -25.03 -5.25
CA GLY A 86 -36.38 -24.62 -3.85
C GLY A 86 -36.74 -25.80 -2.94
N PRO A 87 -36.46 -25.71 -1.63
CA PRO A 87 -36.89 -26.73 -0.68
C PRO A 87 -38.41 -26.90 -0.75
N GLY A 88 -38.87 -28.15 -0.82
CA GLY A 88 -40.29 -28.49 -0.94
C GLY A 88 -41.08 -27.99 0.27
N GLN A 89 -42.14 -27.22 0.02
CA GLN A 89 -43.11 -26.84 1.04
C GLN A 89 -43.86 -28.11 1.47
N VAL A 90 -43.61 -28.58 2.68
CA VAL A 90 -44.38 -29.69 3.28
C VAL A 90 -45.65 -29.08 3.87
N THR A 91 -46.79 -29.33 3.24
CA THR A 91 -48.10 -29.03 3.82
C THR A 91 -48.36 -29.98 4.98
N ALA A 92 -48.54 -29.44 6.19
CA ALA A 92 -48.94 -30.21 7.36
C ALA A 92 -50.37 -30.75 7.17
N ALA A 93 -50.58 -32.04 7.47
CA ALA A 93 -51.88 -32.67 7.43
C ALA A 93 -52.77 -32.13 8.58
N ALA A 94 -54.05 -31.90 8.27
CA ALA A 94 -55.07 -31.33 9.14
C ALA A 94 -55.56 -32.30 10.22
#